data_AF-A0A7M2GJM1-F1
#
_entry.id   AF-A0A7M2GJM1-F1
#
_cell.length_a   1.000
_cell.length_b   1.000
_cell.length_c   1.000
_cell.angle_alpha   90.00
_cell.angle_beta   90.00
_cell.angle_gamma   90.00
#
_symmetry.space_group_name_H-M   'P 1'
#
loop_
_entity.id
_entity.type
_entity.pdbx_description
1 polymer ?
#
loop_
_entity_poly.entity_id
_entity_poly.type
_entity_poly.pdbx_seq_one_letter_code
_entity_poly.pdbx_strand_id
1 'polypeptide(L)'
;MSATAQSIFDAAPLGAIIRYSDGTPRPPDRFKRKAQAWEGRNGKGQLTQRSPAGTGQYPYPATFTLHEGDYGSGETIILSVNKIFSVNDAHTFEIIRIPPPGAALVLQEWEGHRELLHVAAGEAAASAWLGRHGYSRAHVEIVGAAVPATTAA
;
A
#
# COMPACT_ATOMS: atom_id res chain seq x y z
N MET A 1 11.54 -4.13 -13.39
CA MET A 1 12.15 -2.79 -13.48
C MET A 1 12.25 -2.24 -12.06
N SER A 2 13.42 -1.76 -11.64
CA SER A 2 13.58 -1.18 -10.30
C SER A 2 13.07 0.26 -10.29
N ALA A 3 12.26 0.60 -9.30
CA ALA A 3 11.61 1.88 -9.08
C ALA A 3 12.23 2.60 -7.87
N THR A 4 12.14 3.92 -7.85
CA THR A 4 12.50 4.76 -6.69
C THR A 4 11.29 4.93 -5.76
N ALA A 5 11.52 5.31 -4.50
CA ALA A 5 10.46 5.62 -3.56
C ALA A 5 9.47 6.68 -4.11
N GLN A 6 9.99 7.77 -4.70
CA GLN A 6 9.17 8.78 -5.37
C GLN A 6 8.29 8.19 -6.47
N SER A 7 8.85 7.33 -7.36
CA SER A 7 8.05 6.73 -8.44
C SER A 7 6.96 5.76 -7.94
N ILE A 8 7.20 5.07 -6.83
CA ILE A 8 6.16 4.27 -6.17
C ILE A 8 5.05 5.18 -5.64
N PHE A 9 5.43 6.25 -4.95
CA PHE A 9 4.46 7.23 -4.45
C PHE A 9 3.64 7.84 -5.59
N ASP A 10 4.23 8.20 -6.73
CA ASP A 10 3.51 8.86 -7.81
C ASP A 10 2.63 7.91 -8.64
N ALA A 11 3.09 6.69 -8.92
CA ALA A 11 2.51 5.88 -9.99
C ALA A 11 1.98 4.49 -9.59
N ALA A 12 2.39 3.93 -8.44
CA ALA A 12 1.97 2.56 -8.09
C ALA A 12 0.48 2.51 -7.72
N PRO A 13 -0.34 1.58 -8.25
CA PRO A 13 -1.74 1.52 -7.82
C PRO A 13 -1.82 1.10 -6.35
N LEU A 14 -2.72 1.73 -5.58
CA LEU A 14 -3.05 1.22 -4.24
C LEU A 14 -3.48 -0.25 -4.37
N GLY A 15 -3.05 -1.08 -3.43
CA GLY A 15 -3.29 -2.52 -3.44
C GLY A 15 -2.24 -3.33 -4.21
N ALA A 16 -1.28 -2.67 -4.88
CA ALA A 16 -0.14 -3.32 -5.48
C ALA A 16 0.74 -4.00 -4.42
N ILE A 17 1.34 -5.14 -4.78
CA ILE A 17 2.38 -5.78 -3.96
C ILE A 17 3.74 -5.29 -4.44
N ILE A 18 4.48 -4.68 -3.52
CA ILE A 18 5.75 -4.04 -3.79
C ILE A 18 6.84 -4.76 -3.00
N ARG A 19 7.90 -5.19 -3.68
CA ARG A 19 9.17 -5.60 -3.06
C ARG A 19 9.99 -4.36 -2.78
N TYR A 20 10.67 -4.31 -1.65
CA TYR A 20 11.71 -3.32 -1.34
C TYR A 20 13.02 -4.00 -0.97
N SER A 21 14.13 -3.40 -1.35
CA SER A 21 15.47 -3.92 -1.09
C SER A 21 16.47 -2.78 -0.90
N ASP A 22 17.35 -2.94 0.08
CA ASP A 22 18.49 -2.04 0.30
C ASP A 22 19.72 -2.40 -0.56
N GLY A 23 19.57 -3.39 -1.45
CA GLY A 23 20.61 -3.84 -2.37
C GLY A 23 21.64 -4.80 -1.75
N THR A 24 21.58 -5.05 -0.44
CA THR A 24 22.52 -5.99 0.21
C THR A 24 22.10 -7.44 -0.02
N PRO A 25 23.04 -8.38 -0.24
CA PRO A 25 22.70 -9.80 -0.41
C PRO A 25 22.22 -10.41 0.91
N ARG A 26 21.26 -11.35 0.82
CA ARG A 26 20.75 -12.06 1.99
C ARG A 26 21.88 -12.87 2.66
N PRO A 27 22.14 -12.68 3.97
CA PRO A 27 23.10 -13.49 4.71
C PRO A 27 22.68 -14.97 4.77
N PRO A 28 23.63 -15.92 4.78
CA PRO A 28 23.31 -17.33 5.00
C PRO A 28 22.55 -17.58 6.31
N ASP A 29 21.58 -18.50 6.29
CA ASP A 29 20.64 -18.71 7.42
C ASP A 29 21.30 -19.14 8.74
N ARG A 30 22.52 -19.69 8.69
CA ARG A 30 23.32 -19.98 9.90
C ARG A 30 23.60 -18.72 10.73
N PHE A 31 23.62 -17.54 10.11
CA PHE A 31 23.81 -16.25 10.78
C PHE A 31 22.46 -15.61 11.14
N LYS A 32 21.65 -16.30 11.95
CA LYS A 32 20.26 -15.92 12.27
C LYS A 32 20.05 -14.43 12.55
N ARG A 33 20.88 -13.82 13.40
CA ARG A 33 20.78 -12.38 13.72
C ARG A 33 20.99 -11.48 12.50
N LYS A 34 21.96 -11.81 11.65
CA LYS A 34 22.23 -11.05 10.41
C LYS A 34 21.10 -11.25 9.40
N ALA A 35 20.60 -12.47 9.26
CA ALA A 35 19.47 -12.78 8.39
C ALA A 35 18.21 -12.00 8.82
N GLN A 36 17.87 -12.00 10.11
CA GLN A 36 16.74 -11.25 10.64
C GLN A 36 16.89 -9.73 10.44
N ALA A 37 18.08 -9.17 10.68
CA ALA A 37 18.35 -7.76 10.44
C ALA A 37 18.31 -7.40 8.93
N TRP A 38 18.56 -8.36 8.05
CA TRP A 38 18.40 -8.21 6.62
C TRP A 38 16.92 -8.25 6.21
N GLU A 39 16.14 -9.19 6.74
CA GLU A 39 14.69 -9.31 6.52
C GLU A 39 13.94 -8.06 6.99
N GLY A 40 14.41 -7.40 8.06
CA GLY A 40 13.86 -6.12 8.51
C GLY A 40 14.08 -4.95 7.54
N ARG A 41 15.06 -5.04 6.62
CA ARG A 41 15.36 -4.01 5.60
C ARG A 41 14.94 -4.43 4.19
N ASN A 42 14.63 -5.71 3.98
CA ASN A 42 14.36 -6.28 2.68
C ASN A 42 13.13 -7.16 2.77
N GLY A 43 12.10 -6.84 2.00
CA GLY A 43 10.83 -7.54 2.10
C GLY A 43 9.84 -7.13 1.03
N LYS A 44 8.57 -7.33 1.30
CA LYS A 44 7.48 -6.94 0.42
C LYS A 44 6.23 -6.63 1.24
N GLY A 45 5.37 -5.78 0.70
CA GLY A 45 4.06 -5.51 1.30
C GLY A 45 3.06 -4.99 0.27
N GLN A 46 1.80 -4.93 0.67
CA GLN A 46 0.74 -4.31 -0.11
C GLN A 46 0.75 -2.81 0.13
N LEU A 47 0.76 -2.01 -0.93
CA LEU A 47 0.66 -0.56 -0.84
C LEU A 47 -0.74 -0.19 -0.33
N THR A 48 -0.83 0.23 0.92
CA THR A 48 -2.10 0.53 1.59
C THR A 48 -2.34 2.01 1.80
N GLN A 49 -1.31 2.85 1.80
CA GLN A 49 -1.52 4.28 2.07
C GLN A 49 -0.52 5.17 1.35
N ARG A 50 -0.99 6.36 1.00
CA ARG A 50 -0.17 7.54 0.67
C ARG A 50 -0.51 8.67 1.61
N SER A 51 0.52 9.36 2.05
CA SER A 51 0.40 10.55 2.89
C SER A 51 1.15 11.70 2.23
N PRO A 52 0.53 12.88 2.10
CA PRO A 52 1.16 14.03 1.46
C PRO A 52 2.33 14.55 2.32
N ALA A 53 3.15 15.39 1.70
CA ALA A 53 4.17 16.14 2.43
C ALA A 53 3.51 17.20 3.32
N GLY A 54 4.04 17.39 4.51
CA GLY A 54 3.64 18.48 5.39
C GLY A 54 4.41 19.74 5.06
N THR A 55 3.70 20.87 4.97
CA THR A 55 4.28 22.21 4.83
C THR A 55 4.11 22.98 6.15
N GLY A 56 5.04 23.89 6.46
CA GLY A 56 5.00 24.71 7.68
C GLY A 56 6.36 24.85 8.36
N GLN A 57 6.34 25.17 9.66
CA GLN A 57 7.56 25.40 10.46
C GLN A 57 8.44 24.14 10.58
N TYR A 58 7.84 22.95 10.51
CA TYR A 58 8.54 21.67 10.53
C TYR A 58 8.07 20.80 9.36
N PRO A 59 8.62 21.02 8.14
CA PRO A 59 8.21 20.28 6.97
C PRO A 59 8.63 18.81 7.06
N TYR A 60 7.83 17.92 6.47
CA TYR A 60 8.16 16.50 6.34
C TYR A 60 7.84 16.00 4.94
N PRO A 61 8.63 15.05 4.40
CA PRO A 61 8.40 14.51 3.07
C PRO A 61 7.11 13.67 3.02
N ALA A 62 6.56 13.52 1.82
CA ALA A 62 5.47 12.58 1.57
C ALA A 62 5.92 11.15 1.91
N THR A 63 4.97 10.30 2.30
CA THR A 63 5.24 8.91 2.67
C THR A 63 4.22 7.96 2.05
N PHE A 64 4.60 6.69 1.95
CA PHE A 64 3.68 5.62 1.63
C PHE A 64 3.87 4.44 2.59
N THR A 65 2.78 3.70 2.81
CA THR A 65 2.75 2.56 3.71
C THR A 65 2.61 1.27 2.93
N LEU A 66 3.47 0.30 3.23
CA LEU A 66 3.35 -1.08 2.80
C LEU A 66 2.89 -1.94 3.99
N HIS A 67 1.77 -2.63 3.84
CA HIS A 67 1.33 -3.64 4.78
C HIS A 67 2.03 -4.98 4.48
N GLU A 68 2.85 -5.46 5.41
CA GLU A 68 3.66 -6.68 5.25
C GLU A 68 2.89 -7.94 5.67
N GLY A 69 1.95 -7.83 6.60
CA GLY A 69 1.07 -8.93 7.00
C GLY A 69 0.37 -8.73 8.34
N ASP A 70 -0.67 -9.52 8.53
CA ASP A 70 -1.45 -9.62 9.76
C ASP A 70 -1.13 -10.91 10.51
N TYR A 71 -1.11 -10.83 11.83
CA TYR A 71 -0.83 -11.94 12.73
C TYR A 71 -1.94 -12.05 13.77
N GLY A 72 -2.44 -13.27 13.98
CA GLY A 72 -3.56 -13.52 14.88
C GLY A 72 -4.09 -14.94 14.75
N SER A 73 -5.32 -15.17 15.22
CA SER A 73 -5.99 -16.47 15.20
C SER A 73 -7.42 -16.34 14.65
N GLY A 74 -7.79 -17.21 13.71
CA GLY A 74 -9.10 -17.14 13.07
C GLY A 74 -9.29 -15.80 12.35
N GLU A 75 -10.40 -15.11 12.64
CA GLU A 75 -10.72 -13.79 12.07
C GLU A 75 -10.17 -12.62 12.92
N THR A 76 -9.52 -12.90 14.04
CA THR A 76 -8.98 -11.86 14.92
C THR A 76 -7.54 -11.54 14.56
N ILE A 77 -7.30 -10.31 14.08
CA ILE A 77 -5.96 -9.75 13.88
C ILE A 77 -5.49 -9.14 15.21
N ILE A 78 -4.34 -9.61 15.71
CA ILE A 78 -3.72 -9.12 16.94
C ILE A 78 -2.59 -8.13 16.63
N LEU A 79 -1.91 -8.29 15.48
CA LEU A 79 -0.83 -7.42 15.05
C LEU A 79 -0.83 -7.28 13.54
N SER A 80 -0.85 -6.04 13.06
CA SER A 80 -0.59 -5.69 11.66
C SER A 80 0.82 -5.09 11.55
N VAL A 81 1.64 -5.63 10.64
CA VAL A 81 2.97 -5.11 10.38
C VAL A 81 2.93 -4.18 9.18
N ASN A 82 3.25 -2.91 9.41
CA ASN A 82 3.30 -1.88 8.38
C ASN A 82 4.71 -1.28 8.31
N LYS A 83 5.13 -0.98 7.09
CA LYS A 83 6.39 -0.31 6.77
C LYS A 83 6.10 1.01 6.10
N ILE A 84 6.63 2.09 6.66
CA ILE A 84 6.46 3.44 6.11
C ILE A 84 7.76 3.84 5.43
N PHE A 85 7.67 4.30 4.19
CA PHE A 85 8.78 4.84 3.43
C PHE A 85 8.53 6.31 3.13
N SER A 86 9.57 7.12 3.29
CA SER A 86 9.62 8.47 2.73
C SER A 86 9.83 8.39 1.22
N VAL A 87 9.32 9.36 0.47
CA VAL A 87 9.65 9.50 -0.97
C VAL A 87 11.14 9.70 -1.24
N ASN A 88 11.91 10.11 -0.22
CA ASN A 88 13.37 10.29 -0.28
C ASN A 88 14.15 9.03 0.14
N ASP A 89 13.46 7.92 0.41
CA ASP A 89 14.11 6.69 0.85
C ASP A 89 14.97 6.06 -0.26
N ALA A 90 16.16 5.58 0.10
CA ALA A 90 17.16 5.04 -0.81
C ALA A 90 16.96 3.57 -1.21
N HIS A 91 15.95 2.88 -0.67
CA HIS A 91 15.61 1.52 -1.10
C HIS A 91 15.23 1.50 -2.59
N THR A 92 15.47 0.35 -3.20
CA THR A 92 14.94 0.03 -4.53
C THR A 92 13.63 -0.71 -4.38
N PHE A 93 12.70 -0.42 -5.28
CA PHE A 93 11.36 -1.00 -5.24
C PHE A 93 11.06 -1.77 -6.53
N GLU A 94 10.17 -2.75 -6.43
CA GLU A 94 9.67 -3.49 -7.59
C GLU A 94 8.19 -3.79 -7.39
N ILE A 95 7.35 -3.38 -8.34
CA ILE A 95 5.93 -3.76 -8.36
C ILE A 95 5.87 -5.21 -8.86
N ILE A 96 5.56 -6.14 -7.96
CA ILE A 96 5.48 -7.57 -8.25
C ILE A 96 4.09 -7.95 -8.79
N ARG A 97 3.06 -7.27 -8.28
CA ARG A 97 1.65 -7.53 -8.64
C ARG A 97 0.85 -6.25 -8.50
N ILE A 98 -0.05 -6.01 -9.43
CA ILE A 98 -1.09 -4.97 -9.32
C ILE A 98 -2.47 -5.64 -9.12
N PRO A 99 -3.44 -4.95 -8.52
CA PRO A 99 -4.83 -5.39 -8.55
C PRO A 99 -5.28 -5.65 -10.01
N PRO A 100 -6.00 -6.75 -10.28
CA PRO A 100 -6.45 -7.04 -11.64
C PRO A 100 -7.56 -6.07 -12.07
N PRO A 101 -7.73 -5.82 -13.39
CA PRO A 101 -8.90 -5.10 -13.90
C PRO A 101 -10.21 -5.72 -13.38
N GLY A 102 -11.17 -4.86 -13.01
CA GLY A 102 -12.43 -5.26 -12.40
C GLY A 102 -12.39 -5.46 -10.88
N ALA A 103 -11.20 -5.53 -10.25
CA ALA A 103 -11.10 -5.49 -8.79
C ALA A 103 -11.63 -4.15 -8.26
N ALA A 104 -12.20 -4.17 -7.06
CA ALA A 104 -12.77 -3.00 -6.39
C ALA A 104 -11.91 -2.62 -5.19
N LEU A 105 -11.29 -1.44 -5.25
CA LEU A 105 -10.52 -0.86 -4.15
C LEU A 105 -11.48 -0.07 -3.25
N VAL A 106 -11.61 -0.47 -2.00
CA VAL A 106 -12.33 0.29 -0.99
C VAL A 106 -11.34 1.26 -0.36
N LEU A 107 -11.52 2.54 -0.62
CA LEU A 107 -10.60 3.61 -0.24
C LEU A 107 -11.24 4.56 0.75
N GLN A 108 -10.40 5.26 1.51
CA GLN A 108 -10.79 6.41 2.32
C GLN A 108 -9.78 7.54 2.11
N GLU A 109 -10.29 8.77 2.00
CA GLU A 109 -9.48 9.97 1.80
C GLU A 109 -9.73 11.02 2.89
N TRP A 110 -8.68 11.68 3.34
CA TRP A 110 -8.75 12.82 4.25
C TRP A 110 -7.50 13.68 4.10
N GLU A 111 -7.63 15.00 4.05
CA GLU A 111 -6.47 15.93 4.06
C GLU A 111 -5.35 15.56 3.05
N GLY A 112 -5.71 15.01 1.89
CA GLY A 112 -4.76 14.54 0.86
C GLY A 112 -4.13 13.17 1.13
N HIS A 113 -4.39 12.54 2.28
CA HIS A 113 -4.12 11.14 2.52
C HIS A 113 -5.09 10.27 1.74
N ARG A 114 -4.58 9.13 1.28
CA ARG A 114 -5.35 8.14 0.54
C ARG A 114 -5.00 6.76 1.07
N GLU A 115 -5.97 6.12 1.70
CA GLU A 115 -5.83 4.82 2.35
C GLU A 115 -6.70 3.77 1.67
N LEU A 116 -6.15 2.58 1.51
CA LEU A 116 -6.84 1.38 1.06
C LEU A 116 -7.24 0.56 2.28
N LEU A 117 -8.54 0.40 2.45
CA LEU A 117 -9.13 -0.40 3.51
C LEU A 117 -9.28 -1.86 3.09
N HIS A 118 -9.63 -2.11 1.82
CA HIS A 118 -9.86 -3.46 1.31
C HIS A 118 -9.74 -3.56 -0.21
N VAL A 119 -9.26 -4.71 -0.71
CA VAL A 119 -9.33 -5.07 -2.14
C VAL A 119 -10.37 -6.18 -2.29
N ALA A 120 -11.49 -5.86 -2.93
CA ALA A 120 -12.55 -6.80 -3.25
C ALA A 120 -12.44 -7.30 -4.70
N ALA A 121 -13.03 -8.47 -4.97
CA ALA A 121 -13.04 -9.07 -6.31
C ALA A 121 -13.85 -8.26 -7.34
N GLY A 122 -14.72 -7.36 -6.89
CA GLY A 122 -15.55 -6.49 -7.72
C GLY A 122 -16.54 -5.70 -6.86
N GLU A 123 -17.34 -4.86 -7.52
CA GLU A 123 -18.22 -3.88 -6.86
C GLU A 123 -19.17 -4.51 -5.83
N ALA A 124 -19.87 -5.60 -6.20
CA ALA A 124 -20.79 -6.27 -5.29
C ALA A 124 -20.12 -6.78 -4.00
N ALA A 125 -18.89 -7.29 -4.12
CA ALA A 125 -18.11 -7.75 -2.97
C ALA A 125 -17.65 -6.57 -2.10
N ALA A 126 -17.28 -5.44 -2.71
CA ALA A 126 -16.94 -4.21 -1.99
C ALA A 126 -18.14 -3.65 -1.22
N SER A 127 -19.33 -3.58 -1.83
CA SER A 127 -20.56 -3.13 -1.15
C SER A 127 -20.92 -4.04 0.02
N ALA A 128 -20.82 -5.36 -0.16
CA ALA A 128 -21.06 -6.31 0.94
C ALA A 128 -20.04 -6.13 2.08
N TRP A 129 -18.77 -5.86 1.75
CA TRP A 129 -17.74 -5.59 2.75
C TRP A 129 -18.02 -4.29 3.51
N LEU A 130 -18.36 -3.19 2.81
CA LEU A 130 -18.70 -1.90 3.42
C LEU A 130 -19.90 -2.01 4.36
N GLY A 131 -20.95 -2.73 3.96
CA GLY A 131 -22.12 -2.96 4.80
C GLY A 131 -21.81 -3.68 6.11
N ARG A 132 -20.74 -4.49 6.17
CA ARG A 132 -20.29 -5.16 7.40
C ARG A 132 -19.39 -4.30 8.29
N HIS A 133 -18.65 -3.35 7.72
CA HIS A 133 -17.60 -2.62 8.46
C HIS A 133 -17.97 -1.16 8.79
N GLY A 134 -18.97 -0.57 8.11
CA GLY A 134 -19.53 0.73 8.51
C GLY A 134 -18.63 1.95 8.26
N TYR A 135 -17.64 1.85 7.38
CA TYR A 135 -16.77 2.98 7.01
C TYR A 135 -17.55 4.03 6.22
N SER A 136 -18.05 5.06 6.92
CA SER A 136 -18.94 6.09 6.35
C SER A 136 -18.27 7.04 5.35
N ARG A 137 -16.94 7.15 5.38
CA ARG A 137 -16.14 7.97 4.45
C ARG A 137 -15.51 7.18 3.31
N ALA A 138 -15.77 5.87 3.26
CA ALA A 138 -15.15 5.03 2.25
C ALA A 138 -15.91 5.07 0.93
N HIS A 139 -15.16 5.05 -0.17
CA HIS A 139 -15.68 4.94 -1.53
C HIS A 139 -15.02 3.78 -2.27
N VAL A 140 -15.60 3.38 -3.40
CA VAL A 140 -15.11 2.25 -4.20
C VAL A 140 -14.56 2.74 -5.53
N GLU A 141 -13.36 2.29 -5.89
CA GLU A 141 -12.76 2.50 -7.21
C GLU A 141 -12.56 1.17 -7.93
N ILE A 142 -13.09 1.06 -9.13
CA ILE A 142 -12.94 -0.13 -9.97
C ILE A 142 -11.68 -0.01 -10.81
N VAL A 143 -10.79 -1.00 -10.67
CA VAL A 143 -9.52 -1.04 -11.39
C VAL A 143 -9.78 -1.19 -12.89
N GLY A 144 -9.28 -0.25 -13.69
CA GLY A 144 -9.42 -0.27 -15.15
C GLY A 144 -10.80 0.19 -15.66
N ALA A 145 -11.70 0.66 -14.79
CA ALA A 145 -12.90 1.36 -15.25
C ALA A 145 -12.50 2.72 -15.86
N ALA A 146 -13.11 3.06 -16.99
CA ALA A 146 -12.96 4.39 -17.56
C ALA A 146 -13.66 5.41 -16.65
N VAL A 147 -13.04 6.57 -16.45
CA VAL A 147 -13.75 7.73 -15.88
C VAL A 147 -14.90 8.04 -16.84
N PRO A 148 -16.19 8.01 -16.42
CA PRO A 148 -17.27 8.41 -17.30
C PRO A 148 -17.00 9.85 -17.73
N ALA A 149 -16.96 10.09 -19.04
CA ALA A 149 -16.84 11.42 -19.57
C ALA A 149 -18.04 12.22 -19.06
N THR A 150 -17.82 13.18 -18.18
CA THR A 150 -18.84 14.16 -17.79
C THR A 150 -19.25 14.89 -19.06
N THR A 151 -20.36 14.50 -19.66
CA THR A 151 -21.06 15.32 -20.66
C THR A 151 -21.60 16.53 -19.90
N ALA A 152 -20.87 17.64 -19.98
CA ALA A 152 -21.43 18.94 -19.70
C ALA A 152 -22.51 19.23 -20.76
N ALA A 153 -23.75 19.40 -20.31
CA ALA A 153 -24.86 19.95 -21.08
C ALA A 153 -25.12 21.37 -20.61
#